data_AF-A0A072PIA4-F1
#
_entry.id   AF-A0A072PIA4-F1
#
_cell.length_a   1.000
_cell.length_b   1.000
_cell.length_c   1.000
_cell.angle_alpha   90.00
_cell.angle_beta   90.00
_cell.angle_gamma   90.00
#
_symmetry.space_group_name_H-M   'P 1'
#
loop_
_entity.id
_entity.type
_entity.pdbx_description
1 polymer ?
#
loop_
_entity_poly.entity_id
_entity_poly.type
_entity_poly.pdbx_seq_one_letter_code
_entity_poly.pdbx_strand_id
1 'polypeptide(L)'
;MEPDRIGPDTTPRRPLKDRIAEVPRSIARGLTTKDGLIGDYDYAFLFTPNLPFMKKSRQMAPFFGLNDKMPIFLALILGFQHALAMLAGLITPPIILSGSGGAALDTDTSQYLVSTSLIVCGILSAVQITRFHIYKTNYFIGTGLISVVGTSFATIPVALGGLSQMYESGFCPSEEVDGVLTRQPCPQGYGAIIGTACICALLEICLSFAPAKVLKRVFPPLVTGPTVVLIGVNLIGTGFENWAGGSGTCRSRPEEGLFQLCPTINAPHPLPWGSAQFIGLGFSVFATIILCERFGSPIMKSCAVVVGLLVGCIVAAATNYFDDSGITRAPAVSFIWVKTFPLSLYGPMVLPFLAVFLVLMMEAIGDITASCDVSRIEVEGPIFESRIQGGVLADGLNGMFACLCTITPVSTFAQNNGVIALTRCANRKAGYCCCFFLVIMGVFSKFAAALVAIPSAVLGGMTTFLFSAVAISGIRIISTVPFTRRNRFILTAAMSVGFGATLVPDWFAYVFTYEGGNGSLRGLMNAVELVMETGFAVTAFLSLFFNLILPEELDDEAMDITANTVDEKDDEAEWERIRRPSQMKGLRKSEEIRQSTDVESSPAAKNMTTTLKDE
;
A
#
# COMPACT_ATOMS: atom_id res chain seq x y z
N MET A 1 -0.57 4.79 35.93
CA MET A 1 -0.75 3.36 35.64
C MET A 1 -2.10 2.93 36.21
N GLU A 2 -3.09 2.74 35.35
CA GLU A 2 -4.18 1.78 35.56
C GLU A 2 -4.05 0.76 34.42
N PRO A 3 -3.85 -0.53 34.70
CA PRO A 3 -3.83 -1.56 33.69
C PRO A 3 -5.28 -1.95 33.32
N ASP A 4 -5.46 -2.40 32.08
CA ASP A 4 -6.63 -3.11 31.55
C ASP A 4 -7.98 -2.38 31.53
N ARG A 5 -8.25 -1.74 30.39
CA ARG A 5 -9.60 -1.67 29.82
C ARG A 5 -9.58 -2.12 28.35
N ILE A 6 -9.49 -3.43 28.15
CA ILE A 6 -9.84 -4.07 26.88
C ILE A 6 -11.31 -4.50 27.01
N GLY A 7 -12.21 -3.67 26.50
CA GLY A 7 -13.65 -3.93 26.45
C GLY A 7 -14.36 -2.80 25.71
N PRO A 8 -15.50 -3.06 25.04
CA PRO A 8 -16.23 -2.03 24.32
C PRO A 8 -16.65 -0.93 25.30
N ASP A 9 -16.40 0.32 24.93
CA ASP A 9 -16.72 1.50 25.73
C ASP A 9 -18.24 1.58 25.93
N THR A 10 -18.74 1.11 27.08
CA THR A 10 -20.17 1.06 27.43
C THR A 10 -20.69 2.41 27.93
N THR A 11 -19.91 3.48 27.79
CA THR A 11 -20.34 4.82 28.20
C THR A 11 -21.50 5.31 27.33
N PRO A 12 -22.64 5.74 27.91
CA PRO A 12 -23.78 6.23 27.15
C PRO A 12 -23.35 7.44 26.31
N ARG A 13 -23.75 7.45 25.02
CA ARG A 13 -23.42 8.52 24.07
C ARG A 13 -23.90 9.86 24.63
N ARG A 14 -22.94 10.70 25.02
CA ARG A 14 -23.20 12.08 25.47
C ARG A 14 -23.86 12.89 24.34
N PRO A 15 -24.79 13.82 24.67
CA PRO A 15 -25.49 14.62 23.68
C PRO A 15 -24.52 15.49 22.85
N LEU A 16 -24.87 15.74 21.58
CA LEU A 16 -24.02 16.44 20.60
C LEU A 16 -23.50 17.79 21.10
N LYS A 17 -24.32 18.50 21.88
CA LYS A 17 -24.01 19.81 22.48
C LYS A 17 -22.84 19.74 23.48
N ASP A 18 -22.76 18.68 24.28
CA ASP A 18 -21.71 18.50 25.28
C ASP A 18 -20.39 18.08 24.62
N ARG A 19 -20.46 17.27 23.55
CA ARG A 19 -19.28 16.95 22.72
C ARG A 19 -18.68 18.18 22.06
N ILE A 20 -19.51 19.06 21.49
CA ILE A 20 -19.04 20.29 20.83
C ILE A 20 -18.44 21.27 21.86
N ALA A 21 -18.98 21.33 23.08
CA ALA A 21 -18.47 22.19 24.15
C ALA A 21 -17.17 21.65 24.80
N GLU A 22 -16.94 20.34 24.83
CA GLU A 22 -15.72 19.72 25.36
C GLU A 22 -14.53 19.79 24.39
N VAL A 23 -14.74 19.80 23.08
CA VAL A 23 -13.66 19.89 22.07
C VAL A 23 -12.70 21.07 22.33
N PRO A 24 -13.16 22.33 22.47
CA PRO A 24 -12.26 23.45 22.72
C PRO A 24 -11.58 23.35 24.10
N ARG A 25 -12.25 22.81 25.12
CA ARG A 25 -11.66 22.61 26.47
C ARG A 25 -10.60 21.50 26.49
N SER A 26 -10.82 20.43 25.72
CA SER A 26 -9.87 19.31 25.56
C SER A 26 -8.64 19.74 24.77
N ILE A 27 -8.83 20.52 23.70
CA ILE A 27 -7.75 21.14 22.93
C ILE A 27 -6.98 22.13 23.81
N ALA A 28 -7.67 23.00 24.54
CA ALA A 28 -7.03 23.94 25.46
C ALA A 28 -6.22 23.22 26.54
N ARG A 29 -6.75 22.17 27.19
CA ARG A 29 -5.99 21.36 28.15
C ARG A 29 -4.80 20.66 27.51
N GLY A 30 -4.96 20.09 26.31
CA GLY A 30 -3.86 19.45 25.58
C GLY A 30 -2.73 20.41 25.18
N LEU A 31 -3.06 21.66 24.86
CA LEU A 31 -2.10 22.70 24.51
C LEU A 31 -1.50 23.43 25.73
N THR A 32 -2.15 23.38 26.89
CA THR A 32 -1.72 24.12 28.09
C THR A 32 -1.04 23.26 29.15
N THR A 33 -1.24 21.93 29.17
CA THR A 33 -0.59 21.05 30.14
C THR A 33 0.63 20.33 29.54
N LYS A 34 1.71 20.23 30.32
CA LYS A 34 2.95 19.53 29.92
C LYS A 34 2.70 18.07 29.55
N ASP A 35 1.81 17.40 30.29
CA ASP A 35 1.41 16.01 30.06
C ASP A 35 0.58 15.82 28.78
N GLY A 36 -0.20 16.84 28.39
CA GLY A 36 -0.99 16.84 27.16
C GLY A 36 -0.17 17.18 25.91
N LEU A 37 0.84 18.04 26.06
CA LEU A 37 1.67 18.48 24.95
C LEU A 37 2.77 17.46 24.61
N ILE A 38 3.58 17.09 25.61
CA ILE A 38 4.78 16.25 25.45
C ILE A 38 4.55 14.87 26.10
N GLY A 39 3.96 14.82 27.30
CA GLY A 39 3.76 13.57 28.03
C GLY A 39 5.05 12.81 28.38
N ASP A 40 4.90 11.63 28.99
CA ASP A 40 6.02 10.81 29.48
C ASP A 40 6.43 9.69 28.52
N TYR A 41 6.30 9.92 27.22
CA TYR A 41 6.66 8.91 26.20
C TYR A 41 8.18 8.84 26.00
N ASP A 42 8.72 7.64 25.82
CA ASP A 42 10.14 7.46 25.47
C ASP A 42 10.38 7.78 23.99
N TYR A 43 10.58 9.07 23.71
CA TYR A 43 10.86 9.55 22.36
C TYR A 43 12.21 9.04 21.82
N ALA A 44 13.17 8.70 22.68
CA ALA A 44 14.48 8.23 22.23
C ALA A 44 14.34 6.90 21.48
N PHE A 45 13.47 6.01 21.97
CA PHE A 45 13.18 4.73 21.32
C PHE A 45 12.77 4.86 19.84
N LEU A 46 12.00 5.89 19.49
CA LEU A 46 11.52 6.12 18.13
C LEU A 46 12.66 6.45 17.14
N PHE A 47 13.73 7.06 17.63
CA PHE A 47 14.86 7.53 16.82
C PHE A 47 16.11 6.67 16.98
N THR A 48 16.19 5.78 17.98
CA THR A 48 17.34 4.89 18.13
C THR A 48 17.40 3.82 17.04
N PRO A 49 18.48 3.78 16.21
CA PRO A 49 18.66 2.75 15.20
C PRO A 49 19.10 1.42 15.81
N ASN A 50 18.83 0.32 15.10
CA ASN A 50 19.26 -1.03 15.50
C ASN A 50 20.62 -1.38 14.86
N LEU A 51 21.68 -0.75 15.34
CA LEU A 51 23.04 -1.04 14.87
C LEU A 51 23.58 -2.34 15.51
N PRO A 52 24.38 -3.14 14.78
CA PRO A 52 24.89 -4.44 15.26
C PRO A 52 25.73 -4.33 16.55
N PHE A 53 26.27 -3.14 16.84
CA PHE A 53 27.11 -2.88 18.02
C PHE A 53 26.33 -2.31 19.22
N MET A 54 25.02 -2.08 19.10
CA MET A 54 24.18 -1.52 20.17
C MET A 54 23.42 -2.64 20.92
N LYS A 55 23.28 -2.51 22.25
CA LYS A 55 22.41 -3.40 23.04
C LYS A 55 20.96 -3.18 22.59
N LYS A 56 20.31 -4.24 22.09
CA LYS A 56 18.88 -4.21 21.74
C LYS A 56 18.07 -3.89 23.00
N SER A 57 17.35 -2.77 22.99
CA SER A 57 16.31 -2.53 24.00
C SER A 57 15.26 -3.63 23.87
N ARG A 58 14.99 -4.32 24.98
CA ARG A 58 13.98 -5.39 25.06
C ARG A 58 12.57 -4.83 25.32
N GLN A 59 12.43 -3.50 25.45
CA GLN A 59 11.16 -2.86 25.69
C GLN A 59 10.39 -2.66 24.39
N MET A 60 9.21 -3.26 24.38
CA MET A 60 8.22 -3.16 23.34
C MET A 60 7.43 -1.85 23.51
N ALA A 61 7.29 -1.04 22.46
CA ALA A 61 6.48 0.19 22.53
C ALA A 61 5.04 -0.12 23.01
N PRO A 62 4.47 0.74 23.87
CA PRO A 62 3.10 0.58 24.33
C PRO A 62 2.14 0.72 23.15
N PHE A 63 1.10 -0.11 23.13
CA PHE A 63 0.08 -0.05 22.08
C PHE A 63 -0.93 1.06 22.38
N PHE A 64 -1.13 1.98 21.44
CA PHE A 64 -2.17 3.00 21.51
C PHE A 64 -3.37 2.59 20.67
N GLY A 65 -4.50 2.36 21.34
CA GLY A 65 -5.79 2.10 20.70
C GLY A 65 -6.38 3.32 19.99
N LEU A 66 -7.50 3.10 19.30
CA LEU A 66 -8.16 4.08 18.43
C LEU A 66 -8.48 5.43 19.09
N ASN A 67 -8.81 5.40 20.39
CA ASN A 67 -9.35 6.53 21.16
C ASN A 67 -8.52 6.90 22.39
N ASP A 68 -7.33 6.32 22.52
CA ASP A 68 -6.52 6.54 23.72
C ASP A 68 -6.08 8.01 23.83
N LYS A 69 -5.83 8.46 25.05
CA LYS A 69 -5.22 9.76 25.27
C LYS A 69 -3.76 9.69 24.84
N MET A 70 -3.44 10.42 23.79
CA MET A 70 -2.08 10.56 23.27
C MET A 70 -1.63 12.02 23.34
N PRO A 71 -0.36 12.30 23.72
CA PRO A 71 0.22 13.63 23.65
C PRO A 71 0.17 14.21 22.24
N ILE A 72 -0.08 15.50 22.12
CA ILE A 72 -0.23 16.16 20.80
C ILE A 72 1.08 16.07 20.02
N PHE A 73 2.23 16.23 20.68
CA PHE A 73 3.53 16.15 20.00
C PHE A 73 3.79 14.75 19.43
N LEU A 74 3.49 13.68 20.18
CA LEU A 74 3.55 12.32 19.67
C LEU A 74 2.59 12.09 18.51
N ALA A 75 1.36 12.63 18.59
CA ALA A 75 0.39 12.59 17.50
C ALA A 75 0.92 13.25 16.22
N LEU A 76 1.61 14.39 16.36
CA LEU A 76 2.22 15.12 15.25
C LEU A 76 3.39 14.34 14.65
N ILE A 77 4.28 13.76 15.47
CA ILE A 77 5.41 12.95 14.97
C ILE A 77 4.89 11.73 14.20
N LEU A 78 3.97 10.96 14.80
CA LEU A 78 3.44 9.76 14.17
C LEU A 78 2.58 10.11 12.94
N GLY A 79 1.84 11.21 12.99
CA GLY A 79 1.11 11.72 11.82
C GLY A 79 2.03 12.15 10.69
N PHE A 80 3.15 12.80 10.99
CA PHE A 80 4.18 13.13 10.01
C PHE A 80 4.82 11.88 9.42
N GLN A 81 5.13 10.87 10.24
CA GLN A 81 5.62 9.57 9.80
C GLN A 81 4.64 8.88 8.85
N HIS A 82 3.34 8.87 9.17
CA HIS A 82 2.31 8.38 8.25
C HIS A 82 2.33 9.15 6.93
N ALA A 83 2.33 10.49 6.98
CA ALA A 83 2.35 11.32 5.78
C ALA A 83 3.56 11.00 4.89
N LEU A 84 4.76 10.86 5.47
CA LEU A 84 5.96 10.45 4.75
C LEU A 84 5.84 9.01 4.22
N ALA A 85 5.36 8.06 5.01
CA ALA A 85 5.26 6.66 4.58
C ALA A 85 4.40 6.49 3.32
N MET A 86 3.36 7.31 3.16
CA MET A 86 2.43 7.22 2.04
C MET A 86 2.77 8.18 0.90
N LEU A 87 3.60 9.20 1.16
CA LEU A 87 3.94 10.26 0.19
C LEU A 87 4.29 9.67 -1.19
N ALA A 88 5.16 8.67 -1.22
CA ALA A 88 5.57 7.99 -2.45
C ALA A 88 4.36 7.50 -3.29
N GLY A 89 3.38 6.85 -2.67
CA GLY A 89 2.22 6.34 -3.38
C GLY A 89 1.19 7.41 -3.76
N LEU A 90 1.15 8.56 -3.07
CA LEU A 90 0.25 9.67 -3.41
C LEU A 90 0.74 10.49 -4.62
N ILE A 91 2.06 10.56 -4.81
CA ILE A 91 2.67 11.41 -5.84
C ILE A 91 2.96 10.64 -7.13
N THR A 92 3.16 9.32 -7.02
CA THR A 92 3.51 8.47 -8.16
C THR A 92 2.44 8.46 -9.25
N PRO A 93 1.13 8.24 -8.98
CA PRO A 93 0.12 8.16 -10.04
C PRO A 93 -0.05 9.48 -10.81
N PRO A 94 -0.13 10.66 -10.16
CA PRO A 94 -0.09 11.94 -10.86
C PRO A 94 1.11 12.08 -11.80
N ILE A 95 2.32 11.73 -11.36
CA ILE A 95 3.55 11.86 -12.15
C ILE A 95 3.55 10.90 -13.35
N ILE A 96 3.11 9.65 -13.15
CA ILE A 96 3.06 8.65 -14.23
C ILE A 96 2.02 9.06 -15.29
N LEU A 97 0.84 9.49 -14.86
CA LEU A 97 -0.25 9.86 -15.77
C LEU A 97 -0.01 11.19 -16.49
N SER A 98 0.69 12.13 -15.86
CA SER A 98 1.06 13.40 -16.50
C SER A 98 2.28 13.27 -17.41
N GLY A 99 3.13 12.26 -17.21
CA GLY A 99 4.35 12.03 -18.00
C GLY A 99 4.11 11.65 -19.47
N SER A 100 5.20 11.50 -20.22
CA SER A 100 5.21 11.18 -21.67
C SER A 100 4.51 9.87 -22.02
N GLY A 101 4.55 8.88 -21.13
CA GLY A 101 3.82 7.62 -21.28
C GLY A 101 2.30 7.76 -21.09
N GLY A 102 1.84 8.82 -20.43
CA GLY A 102 0.43 9.12 -20.19
C GLY A 102 -0.08 10.26 -21.07
N ALA A 103 -0.61 11.31 -20.43
CA ALA A 103 -1.25 12.44 -21.09
C ALA A 103 -0.26 13.52 -21.58
N ALA A 104 1.06 13.30 -21.42
CA ALA A 104 2.12 14.20 -21.87
C ALA A 104 1.92 15.68 -21.45
N LEU A 105 1.42 15.89 -20.22
CA LEU A 105 1.09 17.22 -19.70
C LEU A 105 2.36 18.01 -19.39
N ASP A 106 2.24 19.33 -19.43
CA ASP A 106 3.33 20.22 -19.08
C ASP A 106 3.74 20.10 -17.60
N THR A 107 4.93 20.61 -17.29
CA THR A 107 5.49 20.55 -15.93
C THR A 107 4.60 21.28 -14.93
N ASP A 108 4.03 22.43 -15.27
CA ASP A 108 3.19 23.21 -14.33
C ASP A 108 1.91 22.43 -13.98
N THR A 109 1.30 21.78 -14.98
CA THR A 109 0.15 20.90 -14.77
C THR A 109 0.50 19.66 -13.96
N SER A 110 1.67 19.06 -14.18
CA SER A 110 2.18 17.94 -13.37
C SER A 110 2.38 18.33 -11.90
N GLN A 111 2.97 19.50 -11.65
CA GLN A 111 3.15 20.06 -10.31
C GLN A 111 1.82 20.34 -9.63
N TYR A 112 0.87 20.89 -10.37
CA TYR A 112 -0.50 21.07 -9.91
C TYR A 112 -1.12 19.74 -9.49
N LEU A 113 -1.07 18.69 -10.33
CA LEU A 113 -1.65 17.39 -10.02
C LEU A 113 -1.04 16.74 -8.78
N VAL A 114 0.29 16.82 -8.60
CA VAL A 114 0.96 16.35 -7.38
C VAL A 114 0.49 17.12 -6.15
N SER A 115 0.42 18.46 -6.23
CA SER A 115 -0.05 19.31 -5.14
C SER A 115 -1.51 19.00 -4.76
N THR A 116 -2.37 18.89 -5.76
CA THR A 116 -3.81 18.61 -5.60
C THR A 116 -4.04 17.21 -5.08
N SER A 117 -3.24 16.21 -5.51
CA SER A 117 -3.30 14.85 -4.98
C SER A 117 -3.07 14.84 -3.47
N LEU A 118 -2.05 15.55 -2.98
CA LEU A 118 -1.75 15.65 -1.54
C LEU A 118 -2.88 16.34 -0.76
N ILE A 119 -3.43 17.45 -1.27
CA ILE A 119 -4.54 18.17 -0.63
C ILE A 119 -5.78 17.28 -0.56
N VAL A 120 -6.19 16.73 -1.71
CA VAL A 120 -7.42 15.95 -1.85
C VAL A 120 -7.32 14.66 -1.04
N CYS A 121 -6.23 13.89 -1.18
CA CYS A 121 -6.03 12.67 -0.39
C CYS A 121 -6.00 12.97 1.11
N GLY A 122 -5.41 14.08 1.56
CA GLY A 122 -5.46 14.50 2.97
C GLY A 122 -6.89 14.76 3.47
N ILE A 123 -7.71 15.45 2.67
CA ILE A 123 -9.12 15.73 3.01
C ILE A 123 -9.95 14.43 3.02
N LEU A 124 -9.83 13.62 1.98
CA LEU A 124 -10.61 12.38 1.82
C LEU A 124 -10.19 11.32 2.85
N SER A 125 -8.92 11.30 3.25
CA SER A 125 -8.45 10.50 4.39
C SER A 125 -9.13 10.91 5.69
N ALA A 126 -9.31 12.22 5.93
CA ALA A 126 -10.04 12.67 7.11
C ALA A 126 -11.50 12.17 7.09
N VAL A 127 -12.15 12.18 5.91
CA VAL A 127 -13.50 11.60 5.73
C VAL A 127 -13.50 10.09 6.01
N GLN A 128 -12.53 9.35 5.49
CA GLN A 128 -12.42 7.90 5.70
C GLN A 128 -12.12 7.51 7.15
N ILE A 129 -11.29 8.30 7.86
CA ILE A 129 -10.95 8.09 9.27
C ILE A 129 -12.13 8.40 10.19
N THR A 130 -12.94 9.39 9.82
CA THR A 130 -14.20 9.66 10.53
C THR A 130 -15.18 8.51 10.36
N ARG A 131 -16.17 8.43 11.25
CA ARG A 131 -17.28 7.49 11.12
C ARG A 131 -18.57 8.25 11.28
N PHE A 132 -19.01 8.90 10.21
CA PHE A 132 -20.25 9.68 10.20
C PHE A 132 -21.45 8.75 10.06
N HIS A 133 -22.42 8.89 10.96
CA HIS A 133 -23.66 8.14 10.89
C HIS A 133 -24.64 8.85 9.96
N ILE A 134 -25.18 8.15 8.97
CA ILE A 134 -26.17 8.71 8.06
C ILE A 134 -27.51 8.79 8.80
N TYR A 135 -27.98 10.01 9.06
CA TYR A 135 -29.19 10.29 9.82
C TYR A 135 -30.39 9.50 9.28
N LYS A 136 -31.11 8.81 10.18
CA LYS A 136 -32.28 7.93 9.91
C LYS A 136 -31.99 6.61 9.18
N THR A 137 -30.73 6.21 9.03
CA THR A 137 -30.38 4.90 8.45
C THR A 137 -29.43 4.13 9.37
N ASN A 138 -29.19 2.84 9.11
CA ASN A 138 -28.19 2.05 9.84
C ASN A 138 -26.77 2.17 9.25
N TYR A 139 -26.59 3.01 8.23
CA TYR A 139 -25.36 3.12 7.47
C TYR A 139 -24.41 4.18 8.04
N PHE A 140 -23.12 3.98 7.77
CA PHE A 140 -22.06 4.90 8.16
C PHE A 140 -21.25 5.28 6.92
N ILE A 141 -20.57 6.42 6.98
CA ILE A 141 -19.55 6.84 6.01
C ILE A 141 -18.23 6.88 6.78
N GLY A 142 -17.25 6.16 6.26
CA GLY A 142 -15.92 6.01 6.82
C GLY A 142 -15.79 4.85 7.82
N THR A 143 -14.56 4.47 8.10
CA THR A 143 -14.21 3.24 8.82
C THR A 143 -14.13 3.45 10.33
N GLY A 144 -13.85 4.68 10.77
CA GLY A 144 -13.53 4.95 12.17
C GLY A 144 -12.19 4.36 12.62
N LEU A 145 -11.27 4.11 11.69
CA LEU A 145 -9.89 3.62 11.89
C LEU A 145 -8.90 4.61 11.28
N ILE A 146 -7.59 4.38 11.41
CA ILE A 146 -6.61 5.10 10.58
C ILE A 146 -6.65 4.51 9.18
N SER A 147 -7.69 4.83 8.40
CA SER A 147 -7.82 4.41 7.00
C SER A 147 -7.43 5.60 6.12
N VAL A 148 -6.19 5.64 5.68
CA VAL A 148 -5.71 6.71 4.82
C VAL A 148 -6.08 6.38 3.40
N VAL A 149 -6.42 7.40 2.63
CA VAL A 149 -6.83 7.34 1.24
C VAL A 149 -5.71 7.88 0.35
N GLY A 150 -5.43 7.20 -0.75
CA GLY A 150 -4.48 7.63 -1.76
C GLY A 150 -4.96 7.28 -3.17
N THR A 151 -4.37 7.90 -4.19
CA THR A 151 -4.63 7.58 -5.60
C THR A 151 -4.34 6.11 -5.89
N SER A 152 -5.33 5.37 -6.38
CA SER A 152 -5.18 3.93 -6.56
C SER A 152 -4.31 3.59 -7.77
N PHE A 153 -3.43 2.63 -7.55
CA PHE A 153 -2.57 2.05 -8.56
C PHE A 153 -3.32 1.20 -9.60
N ALA A 154 -4.51 0.68 -9.26
CA ALA A 154 -5.36 -0.03 -10.22
C ALA A 154 -5.81 0.87 -11.39
N THR A 155 -5.83 2.19 -11.19
CA THR A 155 -6.20 3.14 -12.24
C THR A 155 -5.11 3.29 -13.30
N ILE A 156 -3.83 3.15 -12.93
CA ILE A 156 -2.71 3.52 -13.81
C ILE A 156 -2.72 2.69 -15.11
N PRO A 157 -2.74 1.34 -15.09
CA PRO A 157 -2.66 0.57 -16.33
C PRO A 157 -3.85 0.84 -17.25
N VAL A 158 -5.04 0.96 -16.68
CA VAL A 158 -6.27 1.25 -17.42
C VAL A 158 -6.20 2.64 -18.05
N ALA A 159 -5.79 3.66 -17.29
CA ALA A 159 -5.65 5.02 -17.80
C ALA A 159 -4.54 5.13 -18.87
N LEU A 160 -3.41 4.45 -18.71
CA LEU A 160 -2.33 4.44 -19.70
C LEU A 160 -2.75 3.73 -20.99
N GLY A 161 -3.39 2.56 -20.91
CA GLY A 161 -3.93 1.85 -22.08
C GLY A 161 -5.01 2.67 -22.78
N GLY A 162 -5.93 3.26 -22.01
CA GLY A 162 -6.94 4.20 -22.53
C GLY A 162 -6.33 5.41 -23.24
N LEU A 163 -5.29 6.02 -22.67
CA LEU A 163 -4.57 7.12 -23.31
C LEU A 163 -3.87 6.67 -24.59
N SER A 164 -3.22 5.50 -24.61
CA SER A 164 -2.61 4.95 -25.83
C SER A 164 -3.63 4.84 -26.96
N GLN A 165 -4.77 4.22 -26.67
CA GLN A 165 -5.88 4.09 -27.61
C GLN A 165 -6.45 5.47 -28.04
N MET A 166 -6.49 6.45 -27.15
CA MET A 166 -6.89 7.83 -27.49
C MET A 166 -5.91 8.50 -28.46
N TYR A 167 -4.60 8.27 -28.34
CA TYR A 167 -3.63 8.75 -29.33
C TYR A 167 -3.75 8.02 -30.66
N GLU A 168 -3.94 6.70 -30.64
CA GLU A 168 -4.08 5.88 -31.87
C GLU A 168 -5.37 6.20 -32.63
N SER A 169 -6.47 6.47 -31.93
CA SER A 169 -7.74 6.85 -32.53
C SER A 169 -7.82 8.32 -32.97
N GLY A 170 -6.78 9.13 -32.68
CA GLY A 170 -6.74 10.56 -32.98
C GLY A 170 -7.58 11.43 -32.04
N PHE A 171 -8.10 10.88 -30.94
CA PHE A 171 -8.75 11.66 -29.88
C PHE A 171 -7.74 12.57 -29.16
N CYS A 172 -6.50 12.12 -28.99
CA CYS A 172 -5.40 12.92 -28.48
C CYS A 172 -4.45 13.34 -29.61
N PRO A 173 -3.89 14.56 -29.57
CA PRO A 173 -2.98 15.04 -30.60
C PRO A 173 -1.63 14.31 -30.54
N SER A 174 -1.13 13.90 -31.70
CA SER A 174 0.23 13.41 -31.88
C SER A 174 0.90 14.17 -33.02
N GLU A 175 2.20 14.42 -32.88
CA GLU A 175 2.99 15.14 -33.88
C GLU A 175 4.18 14.29 -34.29
N GLU A 176 4.43 14.20 -35.59
CA GLU A 176 5.61 13.55 -36.13
C GLU A 176 6.75 14.57 -36.15
N VAL A 177 7.71 14.39 -35.26
CA VAL A 177 8.93 15.22 -35.19
C VAL A 177 10.10 14.32 -35.56
N ASP A 178 10.82 14.69 -36.63
CA ASP A 178 11.99 13.95 -37.13
C ASP A 178 11.72 12.45 -37.45
N GLY A 179 10.53 12.12 -37.98
CA GLY A 179 10.15 10.75 -38.35
C GLY A 179 9.74 9.87 -37.16
N VAL A 180 9.62 10.44 -35.96
CA VAL A 180 9.13 9.75 -34.76
C VAL A 180 7.80 10.37 -34.33
N LEU A 181 6.77 9.53 -34.17
CA LEU A 181 5.48 9.96 -33.64
C LEU A 181 5.60 10.28 -32.14
N THR A 182 5.48 11.56 -31.80
CA THR A 182 5.55 12.07 -30.43
C THR A 182 4.14 12.42 -29.92
N ARG A 183 3.88 12.08 -28.65
CA ARG A 183 2.61 12.38 -27.98
C ARG A 183 2.62 13.84 -27.53
N GLN A 184 1.61 14.62 -27.93
CA GLN A 184 1.43 16.01 -27.51
C GLN A 184 0.53 16.09 -26.26
N PRO A 185 0.59 17.18 -25.47
CA PRO A 185 -0.23 17.32 -24.27
C PRO A 185 -1.72 17.12 -24.54
N CYS A 186 -2.33 16.15 -23.86
CA CYS A 186 -3.75 15.78 -24.01
C CYS A 186 -4.56 15.98 -22.72
N PRO A 187 -4.84 17.23 -22.30
CA PRO A 187 -5.67 17.50 -21.13
C PRO A 187 -7.11 16.99 -21.30
N GLN A 188 -7.60 16.90 -22.54
CA GLN A 188 -8.91 16.32 -22.84
C GLN A 188 -8.97 14.81 -22.59
N GLY A 189 -7.89 14.07 -22.86
CA GLY A 189 -7.77 12.65 -22.55
C GLY A 189 -7.76 12.40 -21.03
N TYR A 190 -7.00 13.22 -20.29
CA TYR A 190 -7.04 13.17 -18.83
C TYR A 190 -8.43 13.53 -18.28
N GLY A 191 -9.08 14.56 -18.83
CA GLY A 191 -10.44 14.97 -18.50
C GLY A 191 -11.49 13.88 -18.78
N ALA A 192 -11.32 13.12 -19.87
CA ALA A 192 -12.14 11.97 -20.23
C ALA A 192 -11.97 10.81 -19.25
N ILE A 193 -10.74 10.55 -18.78
CA ILE A 193 -10.45 9.56 -17.75
C ILE A 193 -11.19 9.89 -16.46
N ILE A 194 -10.99 11.09 -15.91
CA ILE A 194 -11.61 11.47 -14.63
C ILE A 194 -13.13 11.61 -14.77
N GLY A 195 -13.65 12.05 -15.91
CA GLY A 195 -15.09 12.15 -16.17
C GLY A 195 -15.76 10.78 -16.23
N THR A 196 -15.15 9.83 -16.93
CA THR A 196 -15.63 8.44 -17.00
C THR A 196 -15.55 7.77 -15.64
N ALA A 197 -14.41 7.89 -14.95
CA ALA A 197 -14.22 7.31 -13.63
C ALA A 197 -15.19 7.89 -12.59
N CYS A 198 -15.49 9.19 -12.64
CA CYS A 198 -16.46 9.83 -11.75
C CYS A 198 -17.84 9.15 -11.83
N ILE A 199 -18.29 8.77 -13.03
CA ILE A 199 -19.58 8.09 -13.21
C ILE A 199 -19.48 6.63 -12.77
N CYS A 200 -18.39 5.94 -13.11
CA CYS A 200 -18.18 4.55 -12.72
C CYS A 200 -18.08 4.37 -11.19
N ALA A 201 -17.66 5.40 -10.44
CA ALA A 201 -17.66 5.39 -8.97
C ALA A 201 -19.05 5.13 -8.37
N LEU A 202 -20.12 5.46 -9.09
CA LEU A 202 -21.49 5.15 -8.68
C LEU A 202 -21.72 3.65 -8.54
N LEU A 203 -21.01 2.80 -9.30
CA LEU A 203 -21.10 1.35 -9.14
C LEU A 203 -20.66 0.92 -7.74
N GLU A 204 -19.49 1.36 -7.31
CA GLU A 204 -18.97 1.04 -5.97
C GLU A 204 -19.88 1.60 -4.88
N ILE A 205 -20.35 2.84 -5.02
CA ILE A 205 -21.30 3.45 -4.09
C ILE A 205 -22.58 2.60 -3.99
N CYS A 206 -23.15 2.16 -5.11
CA CYS A 206 -24.34 1.30 -5.11
C CYS A 206 -24.07 -0.05 -4.46
N LEU A 207 -22.95 -0.69 -4.80
CA LEU A 207 -22.56 -1.99 -4.24
C LEU A 207 -22.20 -1.92 -2.76
N SER A 208 -21.77 -0.76 -2.26
CA SER A 208 -21.49 -0.55 -0.84
C SER A 208 -22.73 -0.72 0.05
N PHE A 209 -23.95 -0.61 -0.50
CA PHE A 209 -25.20 -0.88 0.23
C PHE A 209 -25.57 -2.37 0.24
N ALA A 210 -24.86 -3.21 -0.51
CA ALA A 210 -25.03 -4.65 -0.45
C ALA A 210 -24.49 -5.20 0.89
N PRO A 211 -25.03 -6.32 1.40
CA PRO A 211 -24.54 -6.91 2.63
C PRO A 211 -23.06 -7.29 2.49
N ALA A 212 -22.22 -6.92 3.46
CA ALA A 212 -20.78 -7.23 3.46
C ALA A 212 -20.50 -8.74 3.28
N LYS A 213 -21.39 -9.61 3.78
CA LYS A 213 -21.32 -11.07 3.58
C LYS A 213 -21.43 -11.47 2.11
N VAL A 214 -22.28 -10.79 1.34
CA VAL A 214 -22.42 -11.05 -0.11
C VAL A 214 -21.15 -10.60 -0.83
N LEU A 215 -20.66 -9.39 -0.53
CA LEU A 215 -19.43 -8.88 -1.15
C LEU A 215 -18.23 -9.80 -0.88
N LYS A 216 -18.07 -10.29 0.35
CA LYS A 216 -17.01 -11.25 0.71
C LYS A 216 -17.15 -12.62 0.07
N ARG A 217 -18.40 -13.06 -0.18
CA ARG A 217 -18.66 -14.33 -0.87
C ARG A 217 -18.38 -14.22 -2.36
N VAL A 218 -18.71 -13.08 -2.98
CA VAL A 218 -18.43 -12.82 -4.39
C VAL A 218 -16.93 -12.60 -4.60
N PHE A 219 -16.28 -11.87 -3.70
CA PHE A 219 -14.88 -11.50 -3.81
C PHE A 219 -14.04 -12.03 -2.63
N PRO A 220 -13.86 -13.36 -2.52
CA PRO A 220 -13.00 -13.94 -1.48
C PRO A 220 -11.52 -13.64 -1.75
N PRO A 221 -10.62 -13.88 -0.77
CA PRO A 221 -9.17 -13.71 -0.95
C PRO A 221 -8.59 -14.45 -2.17
N LEU A 222 -9.24 -15.53 -2.61
CA LEU A 222 -8.89 -16.29 -3.81
C LEU A 222 -9.10 -15.50 -5.12
N VAL A 223 -9.94 -14.46 -5.11
CA VAL A 223 -10.16 -13.54 -6.23
C VAL A 223 -9.36 -12.26 -6.03
N THR A 224 -9.40 -11.68 -4.83
CA THR A 224 -8.74 -10.40 -4.55
C THR A 224 -7.22 -10.52 -4.60
N GLY A 225 -6.64 -11.57 -4.00
CA GLY A 225 -5.22 -11.83 -3.94
C GLY A 225 -4.52 -11.85 -5.31
N PRO A 226 -4.87 -12.77 -6.25
CA PRO A 226 -4.21 -12.84 -7.56
C PRO A 226 -4.40 -11.58 -8.40
N THR A 227 -5.54 -10.88 -8.24
CA THR A 227 -5.79 -9.59 -8.89
C THR A 227 -4.79 -8.53 -8.41
N VAL A 228 -4.60 -8.38 -7.10
CA VAL A 228 -3.64 -7.44 -6.51
C VAL A 228 -2.20 -7.77 -6.90
N VAL A 229 -1.84 -9.07 -6.96
CA VAL A 229 -0.52 -9.49 -7.46
C VAL A 229 -0.26 -8.95 -8.85
N LEU A 230 -1.23 -9.13 -9.75
CA LEU A 230 -1.05 -8.79 -11.15
C LEU A 230 -1.08 -7.28 -11.42
N ILE A 231 -1.80 -6.49 -10.61
CA ILE A 231 -1.67 -5.02 -10.58
C ILE A 231 -0.23 -4.63 -10.27
N GLY A 232 0.34 -5.19 -9.20
CA GLY A 232 1.73 -4.93 -8.82
C GLY A 232 2.72 -5.32 -9.92
N VAL A 233 2.56 -6.52 -10.51
CA VAL A 233 3.44 -7.02 -11.57
C VAL A 233 3.41 -6.13 -12.82
N ASN A 234 2.23 -5.69 -13.25
CA ASN A 234 2.10 -4.80 -14.40
C ASN A 234 2.84 -3.46 -14.14
N LEU A 235 2.70 -2.90 -12.94
CA LEU A 235 3.29 -1.62 -12.58
C LEU A 235 4.81 -1.67 -12.35
N ILE A 236 5.35 -2.82 -11.93
CA ILE A 236 6.81 -3.01 -11.83
C ILE A 236 7.50 -2.67 -13.16
N GLY A 237 6.87 -2.95 -14.30
CA GLY A 237 7.37 -2.57 -15.63
C GLY A 237 7.63 -1.06 -15.73
N THR A 238 6.65 -0.23 -15.37
CA THR A 238 6.79 1.24 -15.39
C THR A 238 7.89 1.75 -14.43
N GLY A 239 8.05 1.09 -13.27
CA GLY A 239 9.13 1.40 -12.34
C GLY A 239 10.50 1.14 -12.94
N PHE A 240 10.69 -0.02 -13.59
CA PHE A 240 11.95 -0.37 -14.26
C PHE A 240 12.24 0.50 -15.49
N GLU A 241 11.23 0.88 -16.27
CA GLU A 241 11.40 1.82 -17.38
C GLU A 241 11.91 3.18 -16.89
N ASN A 242 11.30 3.71 -15.82
CA ASN A 242 11.77 4.94 -15.20
C ASN A 242 13.17 4.78 -14.60
N TRP A 243 13.48 3.64 -13.97
CA TRP A 243 14.80 3.36 -13.43
C TRP A 243 15.86 3.37 -14.53
N ALA A 244 15.57 2.81 -15.70
CA ALA A 244 16.46 2.84 -16.84
C ALA A 244 16.67 4.26 -17.42
N GLY A 245 15.83 5.24 -17.11
CA GLY A 245 16.01 6.63 -17.54
C GLY A 245 14.74 7.33 -17.99
N GLY A 246 13.62 6.61 -18.08
CA GLY A 246 12.32 7.17 -18.46
C GLY A 246 11.52 6.27 -19.39
N SER A 247 10.32 6.73 -19.75
CA SER A 247 9.40 6.07 -20.67
C SER A 247 9.14 6.90 -21.93
N GLY A 248 8.39 6.34 -22.88
CA GLY A 248 8.06 7.00 -24.16
C GLY A 248 9.18 6.86 -25.21
N THR A 249 9.30 7.86 -26.08
CA THR A 249 10.19 7.85 -27.26
C THR A 249 11.67 7.69 -26.94
N CYS A 250 12.12 8.13 -25.76
CA CYS A 250 13.51 7.96 -25.35
C CYS A 250 13.90 6.50 -25.08
N ARG A 251 12.92 5.62 -24.81
CA ARG A 251 13.12 4.18 -24.55
C ARG A 251 13.67 3.43 -25.75
N SER A 252 13.30 3.82 -26.97
CA SER A 252 13.75 3.14 -28.19
C SER A 252 15.21 3.45 -28.57
N ARG A 253 15.89 4.35 -27.83
CA ARG A 253 17.25 4.83 -28.13
C ARG A 253 17.39 5.30 -29.59
N PRO A 254 16.62 6.32 -30.03
CA PRO A 254 16.76 6.85 -31.37
C PRO A 254 18.18 7.41 -31.57
N GLU A 255 18.73 7.27 -32.78
CA GLU A 255 20.10 7.72 -33.10
C GLU A 255 20.19 9.25 -33.19
N GLU A 256 19.11 9.92 -33.60
CA GLU A 256 19.00 11.37 -33.76
C GLU A 256 17.69 11.91 -33.15
N GLY A 257 17.60 13.23 -32.96
CA GLY A 257 16.39 13.92 -32.48
C GLY A 257 16.37 14.25 -30.99
N LEU A 258 15.30 14.92 -30.55
CA LEU A 258 15.14 15.46 -29.18
C LEU A 258 15.26 14.39 -28.08
N PHE A 259 14.89 13.15 -28.39
CA PHE A 259 14.81 12.01 -27.47
C PHE A 259 15.98 11.02 -27.59
N GLN A 260 17.06 11.38 -28.28
CA GLN A 260 18.30 10.60 -28.34
C GLN A 260 18.85 10.31 -26.93
N LEU A 261 18.70 11.29 -26.02
CA LEU A 261 19.05 11.19 -24.61
C LEU A 261 17.81 11.35 -23.75
N CYS A 262 17.81 10.73 -22.57
CA CYS A 262 16.68 10.75 -21.64
C CYS A 262 16.85 11.82 -20.55
N PRO A 263 15.76 12.50 -20.14
CA PRO A 263 14.43 12.49 -20.76
C PRO A 263 14.37 13.22 -22.10
N THR A 264 15.27 14.19 -22.33
CA THR A 264 15.53 14.83 -23.63
C THR A 264 16.99 15.30 -23.69
N ILE A 265 17.51 15.65 -24.87
CA ILE A 265 18.86 16.25 -25.02
C ILE A 265 19.04 17.58 -24.29
N ASN A 266 17.94 18.25 -23.92
CA ASN A 266 17.96 19.53 -23.20
C ASN A 266 17.95 19.36 -21.68
N ALA A 267 17.83 18.12 -21.19
CA ALA A 267 17.78 17.84 -19.77
C ALA A 267 19.16 18.01 -19.11
N PRO A 268 19.22 18.29 -17.80
CA PRO A 268 20.48 18.31 -17.06
C PRO A 268 21.09 16.91 -17.02
N HIS A 269 22.34 16.80 -17.47
CA HIS A 269 23.10 15.56 -17.56
C HIS A 269 22.36 14.43 -18.33
N PRO A 270 21.99 14.67 -19.61
CA PRO A 270 21.18 13.76 -20.38
C PRO A 270 22.03 12.58 -20.84
N LEU A 271 21.50 11.36 -20.68
CA LEU A 271 22.21 10.11 -21.00
C LEU A 271 21.32 9.18 -21.82
N PRO A 272 21.90 8.22 -22.58
CA PRO A 272 21.10 7.25 -23.29
C PRO A 272 20.29 6.39 -22.30
N TRP A 273 19.09 5.98 -22.73
CA TRP A 273 18.24 5.09 -21.94
C TRP A 273 19.02 3.85 -21.49
N GLY A 274 18.89 3.41 -20.26
CA GLY A 274 19.62 2.26 -19.70
C GLY A 274 21.12 2.51 -19.49
N SER A 275 21.57 3.76 -19.38
CA SER A 275 22.95 4.07 -19.00
C SER A 275 23.28 3.56 -17.60
N ALA A 276 24.56 3.25 -17.35
CA ALA A 276 25.02 2.74 -16.06
C ALA A 276 24.74 3.72 -14.91
N GLN A 277 24.76 5.03 -15.20
CA GLN A 277 24.49 6.09 -14.23
C GLN A 277 23.03 6.10 -13.80
N PHE A 278 22.07 5.94 -14.73
CA PHE A 278 20.65 5.83 -14.37
C PHE A 278 20.39 4.58 -13.52
N ILE A 279 20.98 3.45 -13.90
CA ILE A 279 20.89 2.21 -13.12
C ILE A 279 21.49 2.43 -11.72
N GLY A 280 22.66 3.08 -11.63
CA GLY A 280 23.33 3.41 -10.37
C GLY A 280 22.50 4.34 -9.47
N LEU A 281 21.81 5.33 -10.04
CA LEU A 281 20.92 6.23 -9.30
C LEU A 281 19.76 5.48 -8.67
N GLY A 282 18.97 4.74 -9.45
CA GLY A 282 17.86 3.97 -8.88
C GLY A 282 18.33 2.83 -7.97
N PHE A 283 19.52 2.26 -8.22
CA PHE A 283 20.12 1.26 -7.32
C PHE A 283 20.50 1.89 -5.98
N SER A 284 21.00 3.12 -5.97
CA SER A 284 21.30 3.84 -4.72
C SER A 284 20.05 4.04 -3.86
N VAL A 285 18.91 4.34 -4.49
CA VAL A 285 17.59 4.42 -3.83
C VAL A 285 17.24 3.05 -3.24
N PHE A 286 17.22 2.02 -4.07
CA PHE A 286 16.81 0.67 -3.68
C PHE A 286 17.69 0.10 -2.55
N ALA A 287 19.02 0.25 -2.67
CA ALA A 287 19.98 -0.16 -1.65
C ALA A 287 19.75 0.62 -0.34
N THR A 288 19.48 1.93 -0.42
CA THR A 288 19.18 2.73 0.77
C THR A 288 17.90 2.26 1.47
N ILE A 289 16.85 1.88 0.73
CA ILE A 289 15.62 1.32 1.31
C ILE A 289 15.96 0.05 2.12
N ILE A 290 16.74 -0.87 1.54
CA ILE A 290 17.16 -2.11 2.22
C ILE A 290 18.00 -1.80 3.48
N LEU A 291 18.94 -0.86 3.38
CA LEU A 291 19.78 -0.45 4.50
C LEU A 291 18.95 0.21 5.62
N CYS A 292 17.96 1.02 5.26
CA CYS A 292 17.02 1.62 6.20
C CYS A 292 16.17 0.54 6.89
N GLU A 293 15.71 -0.48 6.18
CA GLU A 293 14.93 -1.56 6.79
C GLU A 293 15.78 -2.42 7.74
N ARG A 294 17.04 -2.66 7.35
CA ARG A 294 18.00 -3.45 8.13
C ARG A 294 18.44 -2.75 9.42
N PHE A 295 18.81 -1.47 9.34
CA PHE A 295 19.46 -0.74 10.44
C PHE A 295 18.62 0.39 11.05
N GLY A 296 17.52 0.78 10.41
CA GLY A 296 16.71 1.92 10.79
C GLY A 296 16.01 1.76 12.14
N SER A 297 15.71 2.90 12.75
CA SER A 297 14.80 3.02 13.89
C SER A 297 13.36 2.71 13.45
N PRO A 298 12.40 2.52 14.38
CA PRO A 298 11.00 2.30 14.04
C PRO A 298 10.41 3.35 13.08
N ILE A 299 10.75 4.63 13.27
CA ILE A 299 10.34 5.71 12.35
C ILE A 299 10.97 5.52 10.97
N MET A 300 12.30 5.29 10.92
CA MET A 300 13.00 5.13 9.64
C MET A 300 12.50 3.94 8.83
N LYS A 301 12.14 2.83 9.48
CA LYS A 301 11.58 1.65 8.80
C LYS A 301 10.26 1.96 8.11
N SER A 302 9.35 2.64 8.80
CA SER A 302 8.09 3.09 8.19
C SER A 302 8.28 4.12 7.07
N CYS A 303 9.36 4.89 7.09
CA CYS A 303 9.69 5.88 6.06
C CYS A 303 10.79 5.40 5.10
N ALA A 304 11.14 4.10 5.09
CA ALA A 304 12.34 3.61 4.39
C ALA A 304 12.31 3.96 2.90
N VAL A 305 11.14 3.86 2.26
CA VAL A 305 10.92 4.22 0.86
C VAL A 305 11.22 5.70 0.59
N VAL A 306 10.74 6.61 1.44
CA VAL A 306 10.98 8.06 1.30
C VAL A 306 12.40 8.45 1.69
N VAL A 307 13.01 7.79 2.68
CA VAL A 307 14.43 7.99 3.00
C VAL A 307 15.30 7.54 1.82
N GLY A 308 14.97 6.41 1.19
CA GLY A 308 15.62 5.94 -0.03
C GLY A 308 15.51 6.96 -1.17
N LEU A 309 14.30 7.48 -1.41
CA LEU A 309 14.06 8.57 -2.36
C LEU A 309 14.93 9.79 -2.05
N LEU A 310 14.92 10.26 -0.80
CA LEU A 310 15.67 11.43 -0.37
C LEU A 310 17.17 11.27 -0.60
N VAL A 311 17.74 10.12 -0.23
CA VAL A 311 19.16 9.84 -0.46
C VAL A 311 19.48 9.77 -1.96
N GLY A 312 18.63 9.13 -2.76
CA GLY A 312 18.79 9.12 -4.21
C GLY A 312 18.73 10.52 -4.82
N CYS A 313 17.82 11.38 -4.34
CA CYS A 313 17.77 12.80 -4.72
C CYS A 313 19.06 13.54 -4.32
N ILE A 314 19.60 13.31 -3.13
CA ILE A 314 20.87 13.94 -2.71
C ILE A 314 22.01 13.52 -3.64
N VAL A 315 22.10 12.23 -3.98
CA VAL A 315 23.13 11.71 -4.90
C VAL A 315 22.94 12.31 -6.29
N ALA A 316 21.70 12.35 -6.80
CA ALA A 316 21.38 12.95 -8.09
C ALA A 316 21.67 14.46 -8.14
N ALA A 317 21.46 15.19 -7.05
CA ALA A 317 21.83 16.60 -6.94
C ALA A 317 23.35 16.77 -6.97
N ALA A 318 24.09 15.92 -6.26
CA ALA A 318 25.55 15.93 -6.27
C ALA A 318 26.14 15.58 -7.66
N THR A 319 25.42 14.80 -8.46
CA THR A 319 25.81 14.42 -9.83
C THR A 319 25.13 15.25 -10.93
N ASN A 320 24.51 16.38 -10.56
CA ASN A 320 23.97 17.40 -11.45
C ASN A 320 22.80 16.96 -12.37
N TYR A 321 21.87 16.15 -11.84
CA TYR A 321 20.65 15.73 -12.54
C TYR A 321 19.41 16.59 -12.24
N PHE A 322 19.55 17.66 -11.44
CA PHE A 322 18.43 18.53 -11.07
C PHE A 322 18.36 19.77 -11.95
N ASP A 323 17.14 20.12 -12.36
CA ASP A 323 16.81 21.43 -12.91
C ASP A 323 15.99 22.22 -11.88
N ASP A 324 16.53 23.33 -11.39
CA ASP A 324 15.87 24.20 -10.42
C ASP A 324 14.88 25.18 -11.09
N SER A 325 14.87 25.27 -12.43
CA SER A 325 14.02 26.21 -13.16
C SER A 325 12.53 26.01 -12.86
N GLY A 326 12.09 24.75 -12.76
CA GLY A 326 10.71 24.39 -12.43
C GLY A 326 10.36 24.73 -10.99
N ILE A 327 11.31 24.53 -10.06
CA ILE A 327 11.13 24.85 -8.64
C ILE A 327 11.04 26.35 -8.44
N THR A 328 11.90 27.13 -9.11
CA THR A 328 11.93 28.59 -8.97
C THR A 328 10.69 29.25 -9.58
N ARG A 329 10.19 28.76 -10.71
CA ARG A 329 8.97 29.28 -11.38
C ARG A 329 7.66 28.88 -10.69
N ALA A 330 7.62 27.74 -10.01
CA ALA A 330 6.41 27.23 -9.39
C ALA A 330 5.78 28.24 -8.41
N PRO A 331 4.44 28.31 -8.30
CA PRO A 331 3.80 29.15 -7.30
C PRO A 331 4.14 28.66 -5.88
N ALA A 332 4.07 29.57 -4.91
CA ALA A 332 4.26 29.21 -3.50
C ALA A 332 3.06 28.48 -2.89
N VAL A 333 1.86 28.76 -3.42
CA VAL A 333 0.59 28.23 -2.94
C VAL A 333 -0.24 27.66 -4.09
N SER A 334 -0.83 26.48 -3.90
CA SER A 334 -1.77 25.85 -4.83
C SER A 334 -3.07 25.44 -4.12
N PHE A 335 -4.17 25.43 -4.88
CA PHE A 335 -5.50 25.03 -4.44
C PHE A 335 -6.12 24.04 -5.42
N ILE A 336 -7.17 23.36 -4.98
CA ILE A 336 -7.76 22.21 -5.68
C ILE A 336 -8.11 22.49 -7.15
N TRP A 337 -8.63 23.68 -7.50
CA TRP A 337 -9.05 24.00 -8.87
C TRP A 337 -8.22 25.12 -9.53
N VAL A 338 -6.92 25.23 -9.21
CA VAL A 338 -6.02 26.16 -9.91
C VAL A 338 -5.92 25.84 -11.40
N LYS A 339 -5.95 24.55 -11.75
CA LYS A 339 -6.16 24.07 -13.12
C LYS A 339 -7.43 23.24 -13.15
N THR A 340 -8.02 23.11 -14.32
CA THR A 340 -9.22 22.31 -14.53
C THR A 340 -9.11 21.54 -15.85
N PHE A 341 -9.74 20.38 -15.91
CA PHE A 341 -9.79 19.56 -17.12
C PHE A 341 -11.24 19.45 -17.62
N PRO A 342 -11.45 19.35 -18.94
CA PRO A 342 -12.78 19.20 -19.50
C PRO A 342 -13.33 17.81 -19.16
N LEU A 343 -14.38 17.76 -18.33
CA LEU A 343 -15.05 16.50 -18.01
C LEU A 343 -15.81 16.00 -19.24
N SER A 344 -15.48 14.80 -19.68
CA SER A 344 -16.15 14.12 -20.77
C SER A 344 -16.29 12.64 -20.45
N LEU A 345 -17.31 12.01 -21.03
CA LEU A 345 -17.48 10.56 -20.95
C LEU A 345 -16.86 9.92 -22.18
N TYR A 346 -15.90 9.04 -21.97
CA TYR A 346 -15.29 8.27 -23.04
C TYR A 346 -15.78 6.82 -22.97
N GLY A 347 -16.70 6.49 -23.88
CA GLY A 347 -17.42 5.22 -23.92
C GLY A 347 -16.52 3.98 -23.77
N PRO A 348 -15.40 3.87 -24.51
CA PRO A 348 -14.52 2.69 -24.43
C PRO A 348 -13.90 2.45 -23.04
N MET A 349 -13.80 3.49 -22.21
CA MET A 349 -13.20 3.39 -20.87
C MET A 349 -14.21 3.03 -19.77
N VAL A 350 -15.51 3.01 -20.07
CA VAL A 350 -16.55 2.71 -19.07
C VAL A 350 -16.36 1.32 -18.49
N LEU A 351 -16.24 0.29 -19.34
CA LEU A 351 -16.11 -1.10 -18.89
C LEU A 351 -14.82 -1.34 -18.08
N PRO A 352 -13.63 -0.89 -18.53
CA PRO A 352 -12.41 -0.90 -17.72
C PRO A 352 -12.57 -0.22 -16.37
N PHE A 353 -13.17 0.99 -16.31
CA PHE A 353 -13.34 1.69 -15.04
C PHE A 353 -14.34 0.99 -14.11
N LEU A 354 -15.41 0.37 -14.63
CA LEU A 354 -16.28 -0.47 -13.79
C LEU A 354 -15.48 -1.62 -13.18
N ALA A 355 -14.58 -2.25 -13.93
CA ALA A 355 -13.68 -3.27 -13.38
C ALA A 355 -12.71 -2.68 -12.34
N VAL A 356 -12.14 -1.49 -12.59
CA VAL A 356 -11.30 -0.78 -11.60
C VAL A 356 -12.05 -0.56 -10.30
N PHE A 357 -13.27 -0.02 -10.32
CA PHE A 357 -14.05 0.22 -9.10
C PHE A 357 -14.46 -1.07 -8.36
N LEU A 358 -14.63 -2.20 -9.06
CA LEU A 358 -14.76 -3.50 -8.41
C LEU A 358 -13.47 -3.90 -7.69
N VAL A 359 -12.32 -3.64 -8.31
CA VAL A 359 -11.00 -3.86 -7.70
C VAL A 359 -10.77 -2.96 -6.49
N LEU A 360 -11.10 -1.66 -6.59
CA LEU A 360 -10.97 -0.72 -5.47
C LEU A 360 -11.81 -1.15 -4.27
N MET A 361 -13.06 -1.56 -4.51
CA MET A 361 -13.91 -2.10 -3.46
C MET A 361 -13.29 -3.32 -2.78
N MET A 362 -12.72 -4.26 -3.56
CA MET A 362 -12.06 -5.45 -3.03
C MET A 362 -10.81 -5.11 -2.20
N GLU A 363 -10.00 -4.19 -2.71
CA GLU A 363 -8.81 -3.65 -2.05
C GLU A 363 -9.18 -2.99 -0.72
N ALA A 364 -10.18 -2.09 -0.74
CA ALA A 364 -10.70 -1.42 0.45
C ALA A 364 -11.21 -2.41 1.50
N ILE A 365 -11.97 -3.45 1.12
CA ILE A 365 -12.42 -4.50 2.05
C ILE A 365 -11.23 -5.19 2.72
N GLY A 366 -10.20 -5.55 1.93
CA GLY A 366 -8.98 -6.18 2.41
C GLY A 366 -8.22 -5.28 3.38
N ASP A 367 -8.00 -4.02 3.00
CA ASP A 367 -7.21 -3.06 3.77
C ASP A 367 -7.90 -2.62 5.06
N ILE A 368 -9.23 -2.50 5.05
CA ILE A 368 -10.01 -2.26 6.25
C ILE A 368 -9.92 -3.46 7.19
N THR A 369 -9.96 -4.68 6.65
CA THR A 369 -9.82 -5.90 7.45
C THR A 369 -8.43 -6.00 8.08
N ALA A 370 -7.38 -5.75 7.30
CA ALA A 370 -6.01 -5.67 7.81
C ALA A 370 -5.87 -4.54 8.84
N SER A 371 -6.49 -3.38 8.61
CA SER A 371 -6.52 -2.25 9.57
C SER A 371 -7.14 -2.67 10.90
N CYS A 372 -8.22 -3.45 10.89
CA CYS A 372 -8.84 -3.97 12.10
C CYS A 372 -7.89 -4.90 12.87
N ASP A 373 -7.23 -5.83 12.17
CA ASP A 373 -6.29 -6.79 12.76
C ASP A 373 -5.08 -6.10 13.40
N VAL A 374 -4.40 -5.21 12.66
CA VAL A 374 -3.24 -4.47 13.20
C VAL A 374 -3.63 -3.49 14.31
N SER A 375 -4.89 -3.02 14.31
CA SER A 375 -5.45 -2.18 15.37
C SER A 375 -5.98 -2.98 16.56
N ARG A 376 -5.89 -4.31 16.54
CA ARG A 376 -6.34 -5.23 17.62
C ARG A 376 -7.81 -5.03 17.99
N ILE A 377 -8.66 -4.85 16.98
CA ILE A 377 -10.12 -4.77 17.13
C ILE A 377 -10.81 -5.94 16.43
N GLU A 378 -12.13 -5.98 16.48
CA GLU A 378 -12.91 -7.08 15.94
C GLU A 378 -12.74 -7.21 14.41
N VAL A 379 -12.39 -8.41 13.95
CA VAL A 379 -12.28 -8.81 12.54
C VAL A 379 -13.49 -9.63 12.06
N GLU A 380 -14.49 -9.79 12.93
CA GLU A 380 -15.75 -10.47 12.64
C GLU A 380 -16.91 -9.77 13.39
N GLY A 381 -18.13 -10.05 12.97
CA GLY A 381 -19.34 -9.54 13.61
C GLY A 381 -19.87 -8.21 13.06
N PRO A 382 -20.96 -7.67 13.64
CA PRO A 382 -21.76 -6.60 13.04
C PRO A 382 -21.05 -5.25 13.02
N ILE A 383 -20.20 -4.96 14.03
CA ILE A 383 -19.43 -3.71 14.06
C ILE A 383 -18.41 -3.70 12.94
N PHE A 384 -17.71 -4.81 12.74
CA PHE A 384 -16.75 -5.00 11.68
C PHE A 384 -17.40 -4.92 10.29
N GLU A 385 -18.52 -5.61 10.07
CA GLU A 385 -19.29 -5.51 8.83
C GLU A 385 -19.74 -4.07 8.55
N SER A 386 -20.15 -3.33 9.59
CA SER A 386 -20.51 -1.92 9.46
C SER A 386 -19.31 -1.02 9.14
N ARG A 387 -18.10 -1.34 9.62
CA ARG A 387 -16.87 -0.59 9.25
C ARG A 387 -16.50 -0.84 7.80
N ILE A 388 -16.63 -2.07 7.32
CA ILE A 388 -16.42 -2.40 5.91
C ILE A 388 -17.43 -1.66 5.05
N GLN A 389 -18.72 -1.78 5.36
CA GLN A 389 -19.80 -1.13 4.61
C GLN A 389 -19.55 0.39 4.52
N GLY A 390 -19.29 1.04 5.66
CA GLY A 390 -19.07 2.48 5.68
C GLY A 390 -17.74 2.91 5.05
N GLY A 391 -16.72 2.06 5.13
CA GLY A 391 -15.44 2.26 4.46
C GLY A 391 -15.54 2.19 2.95
N VAL A 392 -16.19 1.15 2.40
CA VAL A 392 -16.42 1.01 0.95
C VAL A 392 -17.32 2.14 0.42
N LEU A 393 -18.37 2.51 1.16
CA LEU A 393 -19.22 3.64 0.78
C LEU A 393 -18.40 4.94 0.70
N ALA A 394 -17.54 5.17 1.69
CA ALA A 394 -16.67 6.32 1.69
C ALA A 394 -15.57 6.23 0.62
N ASP A 395 -15.07 5.04 0.30
CA ASP A 395 -14.11 4.79 -0.79
C ASP A 395 -14.69 5.24 -2.14
N GLY A 396 -15.88 4.75 -2.51
CA GLY A 396 -16.55 5.15 -3.75
C GLY A 396 -16.94 6.63 -3.80
N LEU A 397 -17.42 7.20 -2.68
CA LEU A 397 -17.69 8.64 -2.58
C LEU A 397 -16.42 9.47 -2.73
N ASN A 398 -15.34 9.06 -2.06
CA ASN A 398 -14.04 9.71 -2.15
C ASN A 398 -13.47 9.59 -3.58
N GLY A 399 -13.61 8.45 -4.24
CA GLY A 399 -13.25 8.26 -5.65
C GLY A 399 -13.98 9.24 -6.58
N MET A 400 -15.29 9.41 -6.37
CA MET A 400 -16.09 10.39 -7.10
C MET A 400 -15.64 11.84 -6.82
N PHE A 401 -15.46 12.20 -5.54
CA PHE A 401 -15.01 13.54 -5.16
C PHE A 401 -13.59 13.84 -5.64
N ALA A 402 -12.70 12.86 -5.63
CA ALA A 402 -11.35 12.99 -6.18
C ALA A 402 -11.41 13.36 -7.66
N CYS A 403 -12.25 12.67 -8.44
CA CYS A 403 -12.43 12.96 -9.88
C CYS A 403 -12.91 14.40 -10.12
N LEU A 404 -13.87 14.88 -9.31
CA LEU A 404 -14.34 16.29 -9.37
C LEU A 404 -13.26 17.29 -8.94
N CYS A 405 -12.32 16.86 -8.11
CA CYS A 405 -11.13 17.61 -7.71
C CYS A 405 -9.93 17.35 -8.64
N THR A 406 -10.17 16.87 -9.87
CA THR A 406 -9.18 16.56 -10.92
C THR A 406 -8.20 15.43 -10.62
N ILE A 407 -8.42 14.64 -9.58
CA ILE A 407 -7.58 13.51 -9.19
C ILE A 407 -8.24 12.22 -9.62
N THR A 408 -7.46 11.27 -10.11
CA THR A 408 -7.97 9.94 -10.47
C THR A 408 -8.55 9.21 -9.26
N PRO A 409 -9.34 8.13 -9.46
CA PRO A 409 -9.91 7.34 -8.37
C PRO A 409 -8.91 7.04 -7.27
N VAL A 410 -9.38 7.23 -6.04
CA VAL A 410 -8.64 7.00 -4.81
C VAL A 410 -9.21 5.77 -4.11
N SER A 411 -8.39 5.11 -3.31
CA SER A 411 -8.85 4.02 -2.43
C SER A 411 -8.05 4.02 -1.13
N THR A 412 -8.48 3.19 -0.20
CA THR A 412 -7.81 2.97 1.08
C THR A 412 -6.40 2.39 0.84
N PHE A 413 -5.40 2.90 1.55
CA PHE A 413 -3.99 2.62 1.29
C PHE A 413 -3.41 1.61 2.30
N ALA A 414 -3.05 0.41 1.85
CA ALA A 414 -2.49 -0.67 2.69
C ALA A 414 -1.23 -0.31 3.48
N GLN A 415 -0.43 0.66 3.03
CA GLN A 415 0.87 1.01 3.65
C GLN A 415 0.69 1.51 5.09
N ASN A 416 -0.45 2.13 5.40
CA ASN A 416 -0.78 2.57 6.75
C ASN A 416 -0.72 1.42 7.77
N ASN A 417 -1.09 0.20 7.38
CA ASN A 417 -1.16 -0.97 8.24
C ASN A 417 0.25 -1.39 8.68
N GLY A 418 1.23 -1.29 7.78
CA GLY A 418 2.64 -1.51 8.10
C GLY A 418 3.15 -0.51 9.14
N VAL A 419 2.78 0.77 9.01
CA VAL A 419 3.16 1.81 9.99
C VAL A 419 2.51 1.54 11.35
N ILE A 420 1.23 1.17 11.39
CA ILE A 420 0.51 0.86 12.65
C ILE A 420 1.15 -0.36 13.33
N ALA A 421 1.46 -1.41 12.57
CA ALA A 421 2.07 -2.62 13.10
C ALA A 421 3.46 -2.36 13.73
N LEU A 422 4.27 -1.50 13.11
CA LEU A 422 5.60 -1.14 13.58
C LEU A 422 5.59 -0.14 14.75
N THR A 423 4.77 0.90 14.67
CA THR A 423 4.67 1.96 15.70
C THR A 423 3.80 1.57 16.88
N ARG A 424 2.93 0.57 16.69
CA ARG A 424 1.90 0.16 17.66
C ARG A 424 0.95 1.29 18.03
N CYS A 425 0.68 2.19 17.09
CA CYS A 425 -0.25 3.29 17.29
C CYS A 425 -1.36 3.25 16.24
N ALA A 426 -2.56 2.86 16.67
CA ALA A 426 -3.78 2.92 15.87
C ALA A 426 -4.63 4.17 16.18
N ASN A 427 -4.07 5.15 16.89
CA ASN A 427 -4.82 6.31 17.36
C ASN A 427 -5.23 7.26 16.23
N ARG A 428 -6.53 7.57 16.14
CA ARG A 428 -7.08 8.43 15.08
C ARG A 428 -6.48 9.84 15.05
N LYS A 429 -5.97 10.34 16.18
CA LYS A 429 -5.26 11.63 16.21
C LYS A 429 -4.00 11.64 15.33
N ALA A 430 -3.25 10.53 15.28
CA ALA A 430 -2.10 10.41 14.37
C ALA A 430 -2.57 10.47 12.91
N GLY A 431 -3.67 9.79 12.58
CA GLY A 431 -4.31 9.85 11.26
C GLY A 431 -4.74 11.26 10.85
N TYR A 432 -5.38 12.03 11.75
CA TYR A 432 -5.74 13.43 11.45
C TYR A 432 -4.51 14.34 11.34
N CYS A 433 -3.47 14.11 12.13
CA CYS A 433 -2.20 14.84 11.98
C CYS A 433 -1.54 14.53 10.63
N CYS A 434 -1.62 13.28 10.16
CA CYS A 434 -1.20 12.91 8.81
C CYS A 434 -1.98 13.69 7.74
N CYS A 435 -3.31 13.74 7.85
CA CYS A 435 -4.16 14.51 6.92
C CYS A 435 -3.76 15.99 6.88
N PHE A 436 -3.49 16.57 8.04
CA PHE A 436 -3.02 17.94 8.18
C PHE A 436 -1.68 18.18 7.47
N PHE A 437 -0.69 17.29 7.65
CA PHE A 437 0.59 17.41 6.95
C PHE A 437 0.46 17.24 5.44
N LEU A 438 -0.37 16.31 4.96
CA LEU A 438 -0.61 16.13 3.52
C LEU A 438 -1.22 17.39 2.90
N VAL A 439 -2.23 17.97 3.54
CA VAL A 439 -2.84 19.24 3.07
C VAL A 439 -1.80 20.36 3.06
N ILE A 440 -0.98 20.50 4.10
CA ILE A 440 0.08 21.52 4.15
C ILE A 440 1.11 21.31 3.04
N MET A 441 1.59 20.09 2.84
CA MET A 441 2.56 19.75 1.79
C MET A 441 2.00 20.03 0.39
N GLY A 442 0.71 19.80 0.19
CA GLY A 442 0.05 20.11 -1.07
C GLY A 442 -0.22 21.61 -1.29
N VAL A 443 -0.62 22.33 -0.24
CA VAL A 443 -0.82 23.79 -0.31
C VAL A 443 0.49 24.49 -0.65
N PHE A 444 1.61 24.10 -0.05
CA PHE A 444 2.93 24.65 -0.39
C PHE A 444 3.50 24.02 -1.67
N SER A 445 3.03 24.46 -2.84
CA SER A 445 3.33 23.87 -4.14
C SER A 445 4.79 23.86 -4.57
N LYS A 446 5.68 24.61 -3.91
CA LYS A 446 7.15 24.43 -4.08
C LYS A 446 7.60 23.03 -3.71
N PHE A 447 6.95 22.40 -2.73
CA PHE A 447 7.19 21.01 -2.38
C PHE A 447 6.80 20.08 -3.53
N ALA A 448 5.62 20.28 -4.13
CA ALA A 448 5.19 19.52 -5.31
C ALA A 448 6.14 19.73 -6.51
N ALA A 449 6.64 20.95 -6.72
CA ALA A 449 7.64 21.25 -7.75
C ALA A 449 8.96 20.50 -7.53
N ALA A 450 9.43 20.43 -6.29
CA ALA A 450 10.61 19.65 -5.95
C ALA A 450 10.41 18.14 -6.20
N LEU A 451 9.21 17.61 -5.99
CA LEU A 451 8.89 16.21 -6.26
C LEU A 451 8.80 15.89 -7.75
N VAL A 452 8.28 16.80 -8.57
CA VAL A 452 8.24 16.66 -10.04
C VAL A 452 9.64 16.81 -10.66
N ALA A 453 10.52 17.58 -10.03
CA ALA A 453 11.91 17.73 -10.46
C ALA A 453 12.80 16.52 -10.16
N ILE A 454 12.27 15.48 -9.49
CA ILE A 454 13.04 14.27 -9.19
C ILE A 454 13.34 13.52 -10.50
N PRO A 455 14.61 13.14 -10.74
CA PRO A 455 14.96 12.36 -11.92
C PRO A 455 14.18 11.04 -12.01
N SER A 456 13.78 10.68 -13.23
CA SER A 456 13.08 9.43 -13.55
C SER A 456 13.77 8.20 -12.97
N ALA A 457 15.11 8.15 -13.04
CA ALA A 457 15.89 7.03 -12.51
C ALA A 457 15.75 6.85 -10.98
N VAL A 458 15.68 7.95 -10.23
CA VAL A 458 15.49 7.94 -8.77
C VAL A 458 14.06 7.54 -8.43
N LEU A 459 13.07 8.12 -9.13
CA LEU A 459 11.67 7.69 -9.01
C LEU A 459 11.50 6.22 -9.38
N GLY A 460 12.21 5.74 -10.39
CA GLY A 460 12.21 4.34 -10.84
C GLY A 460 12.65 3.38 -9.75
N GLY A 461 13.82 3.61 -9.13
CA GLY A 461 14.29 2.77 -8.03
C GLY A 461 13.31 2.71 -6.84
N MET A 462 12.65 3.83 -6.53
CA MET A 462 11.63 3.91 -5.48
C MET A 462 10.33 3.19 -5.86
N THR A 463 9.80 3.47 -7.05
CA THR A 463 8.53 2.93 -7.53
C THR A 463 8.62 1.43 -7.83
N THR A 464 9.75 0.93 -8.32
CA THR A 464 10.00 -0.51 -8.45
C THR A 464 9.88 -1.24 -7.11
N PHE A 465 10.43 -0.68 -6.03
CA PHE A 465 10.25 -1.23 -4.68
C PHE A 465 8.78 -1.17 -4.25
N LEU A 466 8.12 -0.02 -4.46
CA LEU A 466 6.73 0.19 -4.07
C LEU A 466 5.77 -0.78 -4.78
N PHE A 467 5.90 -0.97 -6.09
CA PHE A 467 5.06 -1.87 -6.87
C PHE A 467 5.35 -3.34 -6.56
N SER A 468 6.61 -3.67 -6.25
CA SER A 468 6.96 -5.01 -5.74
C SER A 468 6.29 -5.28 -4.39
N ALA A 469 6.25 -4.30 -3.49
CA ALA A 469 5.57 -4.44 -2.21
C ALA A 469 4.05 -4.65 -2.37
N VAL A 470 3.42 -4.02 -3.38
CA VAL A 470 2.01 -4.26 -3.75
C VAL A 470 1.80 -5.70 -4.20
N ALA A 471 2.66 -6.22 -5.09
CA ALA A 471 2.58 -7.61 -5.53
C ALA A 471 2.75 -8.60 -4.35
N ILE A 472 3.68 -8.34 -3.44
CA ILE A 472 3.89 -9.15 -2.23
C ILE A 472 2.68 -9.08 -1.29
N SER A 473 2.02 -7.92 -1.17
CA SER A 473 0.76 -7.80 -0.42
C SER A 473 -0.34 -8.69 -1.00
N GLY A 474 -0.46 -8.74 -2.33
CA GLY A 474 -1.35 -9.68 -3.02
C GLY A 474 -1.06 -11.14 -2.66
N ILE A 475 0.22 -11.54 -2.64
CA ILE A 475 0.64 -12.89 -2.22
C ILE A 475 0.26 -13.15 -0.75
N ARG A 476 0.42 -12.15 0.13
CA ARG A 476 -0.02 -12.26 1.52
C ARG A 476 -1.52 -12.50 1.63
N ILE A 477 -2.34 -11.84 0.81
CA ILE A 477 -3.79 -12.08 0.74
C ILE A 477 -4.08 -13.52 0.28
N ILE A 478 -3.39 -14.02 -0.75
CA ILE A 478 -3.55 -15.42 -1.20
C ILE A 478 -3.18 -16.39 -0.06
N SER A 479 -2.17 -16.06 0.74
CA SER A 479 -1.73 -16.93 1.85
C SER A 479 -2.74 -17.08 3.00
N THR A 480 -3.85 -16.32 3.01
CA THR A 480 -4.89 -16.47 4.03
C THR A 480 -5.90 -17.58 3.69
N VAL A 481 -5.84 -18.17 2.49
CA VAL A 481 -6.69 -19.31 2.11
C VAL A 481 -5.86 -20.59 2.02
N PRO A 482 -6.45 -21.75 2.38
CA PRO A 482 -5.75 -23.03 2.23
C PRO A 482 -5.46 -23.29 0.76
N PHE A 483 -4.25 -23.73 0.45
CA PHE A 483 -3.86 -24.12 -0.91
C PHE A 483 -4.34 -25.54 -1.24
N THR A 484 -5.66 -25.76 -1.23
CA THR A 484 -6.30 -27.02 -1.69
C THR A 484 -6.06 -27.26 -3.17
N ARG A 485 -6.35 -28.47 -3.66
CA ARG A 485 -6.26 -28.77 -5.10
C ARG A 485 -7.11 -27.80 -5.92
N ARG A 486 -8.37 -27.60 -5.50
CA ARG A 486 -9.28 -26.60 -6.06
C ARG A 486 -8.67 -25.19 -6.08
N ASN A 487 -8.19 -24.68 -4.96
CA ASN A 487 -7.72 -23.30 -4.87
C ASN A 487 -6.44 -23.09 -5.69
N ARG A 488 -5.51 -24.06 -5.69
CA ARG A 488 -4.34 -24.06 -6.58
C ARG A 488 -4.74 -24.03 -8.04
N PHE A 489 -5.74 -24.82 -8.44
CA PHE A 489 -6.24 -24.83 -9.82
C PHE A 489 -6.83 -23.47 -10.21
N ILE A 490 -7.69 -22.88 -9.38
CA ILE A 490 -8.28 -21.56 -9.62
C ILE A 490 -7.20 -20.50 -9.82
N LEU A 491 -6.23 -20.44 -8.91
CA LEU A 491 -5.10 -19.52 -9.00
C LEU A 491 -4.30 -19.74 -10.29
N THR A 492 -3.96 -20.99 -10.61
CA THR A 492 -3.17 -21.34 -11.81
C THR A 492 -3.91 -20.94 -13.09
N ALA A 493 -5.20 -21.26 -13.20
CA ALA A 493 -6.00 -20.97 -14.38
C ALA A 493 -6.21 -19.47 -14.57
N ALA A 494 -6.52 -18.72 -13.51
CA ALA A 494 -6.76 -17.29 -13.60
C ALA A 494 -5.47 -16.47 -13.80
N MET A 495 -4.37 -16.84 -13.12
CA MET A 495 -3.09 -16.14 -13.26
C MET A 495 -2.41 -16.45 -14.59
N SER A 496 -2.56 -17.66 -15.15
CA SER A 496 -1.93 -17.99 -16.44
C SER A 496 -2.37 -17.06 -17.57
N VAL A 497 -3.68 -16.83 -17.69
CA VAL A 497 -4.22 -15.90 -18.71
C VAL A 497 -3.90 -14.45 -18.36
N GLY A 498 -3.99 -14.04 -17.09
CA GLY A 498 -3.68 -12.66 -16.71
C GLY A 498 -2.20 -12.29 -16.89
N PHE A 499 -1.28 -13.20 -16.53
CA PHE A 499 0.14 -13.03 -16.85
C PHE A 499 0.34 -13.02 -18.37
N GLY A 500 -0.32 -13.91 -19.12
CA GLY A 500 -0.30 -13.90 -20.58
C GLY A 500 -0.70 -12.55 -21.18
N ALA A 501 -1.83 -12.00 -20.74
CA ALA A 501 -2.32 -10.69 -21.16
C ALA A 501 -1.37 -9.54 -20.78
N THR A 502 -0.66 -9.65 -19.65
CA THR A 502 0.34 -8.65 -19.23
C THR A 502 1.65 -8.76 -20.02
N LEU A 503 2.07 -9.98 -20.37
CA LEU A 503 3.36 -10.26 -21.01
C LEU A 503 3.31 -10.15 -22.53
N VAL A 504 2.12 -10.28 -23.14
CA VAL A 504 1.90 -10.18 -24.58
C VAL A 504 0.94 -9.03 -24.85
N PRO A 505 1.45 -7.79 -24.98
CA PRO A 505 0.66 -6.67 -25.49
C PRO A 505 0.03 -7.04 -26.86
N ASP A 506 -1.16 -6.52 -27.15
CA ASP A 506 -1.88 -6.70 -28.42
C ASP A 506 -2.35 -8.13 -28.74
N TRP A 507 -2.28 -9.08 -27.79
CA TRP A 507 -2.70 -10.47 -28.01
C TRP A 507 -4.17 -10.60 -28.44
N PHE A 508 -5.00 -9.61 -28.09
CA PHE A 508 -6.43 -9.58 -28.38
C PHE A 508 -6.81 -8.61 -29.51
N ALA A 509 -5.85 -7.86 -30.06
CA ALA A 509 -6.12 -6.72 -30.96
C ALA A 509 -6.84 -7.11 -32.26
N TYR A 510 -6.64 -8.35 -32.72
CA TYR A 510 -7.22 -8.84 -33.98
C TYR A 510 -8.49 -9.68 -33.79
N VAL A 511 -9.03 -9.79 -32.57
CA VAL A 511 -10.27 -10.53 -32.33
C VAL A 511 -11.48 -9.77 -32.87
N PHE A 512 -11.45 -8.44 -32.83
CA PHE A 512 -12.50 -7.57 -33.36
C PHE A 512 -11.95 -6.64 -34.45
N THR A 513 -12.20 -6.96 -35.72
CA THR A 513 -11.71 -6.18 -36.87
C THR A 513 -12.81 -5.34 -37.54
N TYR A 514 -13.70 -4.72 -36.76
CA TYR A 514 -14.84 -3.99 -37.32
C TYR A 514 -14.42 -2.65 -37.94
N GLU A 515 -14.45 -2.57 -39.27
CA GLU A 515 -14.13 -1.37 -40.06
C GLU A 515 -15.37 -0.56 -40.48
N GLY A 516 -16.56 -0.89 -39.99
CA GLY A 516 -17.78 -0.17 -40.35
C GLY A 516 -17.91 1.21 -39.70
N GLY A 517 -18.82 2.04 -40.20
CA GLY A 517 -19.03 3.42 -39.72
C GLY A 517 -19.71 3.56 -38.35
N ASN A 518 -20.04 2.46 -37.66
CA ASN A 518 -20.70 2.51 -36.34
C ASN A 518 -19.67 2.76 -35.23
N GLY A 519 -19.48 4.04 -34.88
CA GLY A 519 -18.57 4.46 -33.82
C GLY A 519 -18.90 3.86 -32.44
N SER A 520 -20.17 3.57 -32.13
CA SER A 520 -20.57 2.98 -30.85
C SER A 520 -20.15 1.51 -30.74
N LEU A 521 -20.32 0.75 -31.82
CA LEU A 521 -19.90 -0.65 -31.86
C LEU A 521 -18.37 -0.76 -31.80
N ARG A 522 -17.66 0.09 -32.55
CA ARG A 522 -16.20 0.20 -32.47
C ARG A 522 -15.75 0.54 -31.07
N GLY A 523 -16.40 1.51 -30.43
CA GLY A 523 -16.08 1.88 -29.05
C GLY A 523 -16.30 0.75 -28.04
N LEU A 524 -17.33 -0.08 -28.22
CA LEU A 524 -17.56 -1.26 -27.39
C LEU A 524 -16.49 -2.34 -27.60
N MET A 525 -16.13 -2.61 -28.85
CA MET A 525 -15.07 -3.58 -29.18
C MET A 525 -13.72 -3.16 -28.60
N ASN A 526 -13.37 -1.88 -28.77
CA ASN A 526 -12.21 -1.23 -28.15
C ASN A 526 -12.23 -1.35 -26.62
N ALA A 527 -13.40 -1.25 -25.99
CA ALA A 527 -13.54 -1.43 -24.54
C ALA A 527 -13.23 -2.86 -24.10
N VAL A 528 -13.71 -3.85 -24.87
CA VAL A 528 -13.46 -5.27 -24.58
C VAL A 528 -11.98 -5.59 -24.79
N GLU A 529 -11.38 -5.12 -25.87
CA GLU A 529 -9.95 -5.24 -26.13
C GLU A 529 -9.12 -4.71 -24.97
N LEU A 530 -9.40 -3.49 -24.51
CA LEU A 530 -8.70 -2.90 -23.36
C LEU A 530 -8.86 -3.72 -22.07
N VAL A 531 -10.04 -4.30 -21.82
CA VAL A 531 -10.25 -5.20 -20.67
C VAL A 531 -9.45 -6.50 -20.82
N MET A 532 -9.41 -7.08 -22.02
CA MET A 532 -8.69 -8.33 -22.30
C MET A 532 -7.17 -8.15 -22.27
N GLU A 533 -6.66 -6.96 -22.57
CA GLU A 533 -5.25 -6.58 -22.42
C GLU A 533 -4.90 -6.22 -20.96
N THR A 534 -5.90 -5.82 -20.17
CA THR A 534 -5.72 -5.53 -18.75
C THR A 534 -5.63 -6.82 -17.95
N GLY A 535 -4.41 -7.34 -17.76
CA GLY A 535 -4.18 -8.64 -17.14
C GLY A 535 -4.89 -8.87 -15.80
N PHE A 536 -4.88 -7.88 -14.89
CA PHE A 536 -5.56 -8.02 -13.60
C PHE A 536 -7.09 -8.11 -13.72
N ALA A 537 -7.69 -7.47 -14.73
CA ALA A 537 -9.13 -7.54 -14.97
C ALA A 537 -9.51 -8.96 -15.44
N VAL A 538 -8.70 -9.53 -16.34
CA VAL A 538 -8.85 -10.92 -16.81
C VAL A 538 -8.68 -11.90 -15.65
N THR A 539 -7.66 -11.72 -14.81
CA THR A 539 -7.46 -12.56 -13.61
C THR A 539 -8.64 -12.45 -12.65
N ALA A 540 -9.12 -11.25 -12.35
CA ALA A 540 -10.26 -11.08 -11.45
C ALA A 540 -11.51 -11.80 -11.97
N PHE A 541 -11.81 -11.64 -13.28
CA PHE A 541 -12.94 -12.29 -13.92
C PHE A 541 -12.82 -13.81 -13.89
N LEU A 542 -11.66 -14.37 -14.27
CA LEU A 542 -11.44 -15.81 -14.29
C LEU A 542 -11.43 -16.42 -12.88
N SER A 543 -10.78 -15.76 -11.92
CA SER A 543 -10.79 -16.20 -10.52
C SER A 543 -12.21 -16.24 -9.99
N LEU A 544 -13.02 -15.21 -10.26
CA LEU A 544 -14.43 -15.17 -9.87
C LEU A 544 -15.22 -16.30 -10.54
N PHE A 545 -15.08 -16.43 -11.86
CA PHE A 545 -15.78 -17.43 -12.66
C PHE A 545 -15.49 -18.86 -12.18
N PHE A 546 -14.21 -19.21 -12.02
CA PHE A 546 -13.83 -20.54 -11.54
C PHE A 546 -14.21 -20.76 -10.08
N ASN A 547 -14.14 -19.73 -9.23
CA ASN A 547 -14.59 -19.86 -7.84
C ASN A 547 -16.11 -20.11 -7.73
N LEU A 548 -16.92 -19.59 -8.64
CA LEU A 548 -18.37 -19.83 -8.65
C LEU A 548 -18.76 -21.18 -9.25
N ILE A 549 -18.00 -21.69 -10.22
CA ILE A 549 -18.34 -22.92 -10.95
C ILE A 549 -17.74 -24.17 -10.29
N LEU A 550 -16.52 -24.07 -9.77
CA LEU A 550 -15.85 -25.22 -9.17
C LEU A 550 -16.39 -25.46 -7.76
N PRO A 551 -16.99 -26.64 -7.51
CA PRO A 551 -17.53 -26.97 -6.20
C PRO A 551 -16.42 -26.92 -5.16
N GLU A 552 -16.75 -26.52 -3.93
CA GLU A 552 -15.82 -26.69 -2.80
C GLU A 552 -15.59 -28.19 -2.61
N GLU A 553 -14.37 -28.64 -2.90
CA GLU A 553 -13.92 -29.96 -2.46
C GLU A 553 -13.83 -29.90 -0.93
N LEU A 554 -14.63 -30.71 -0.25
CA LEU A 554 -14.38 -31.07 1.15
C LEU A 554 -13.13 -31.95 1.14
N ASP A 555 -11.97 -31.32 0.97
CA ASP A 555 -10.71 -32.02 1.09
C ASP A 555 -10.58 -32.47 2.55
N ASP A 556 -10.80 -33.77 2.80
CA ASP A 556 -10.34 -34.47 4.02
C ASP A 556 -8.80 -34.38 4.17
N GLU A 557 -8.10 -33.80 3.18
CA GLU A 557 -6.66 -33.51 3.14
C GLU A 557 -6.24 -32.26 3.96
N ALA A 558 -7.01 -31.83 4.96
CA ALA A 558 -6.49 -30.92 6.00
C ALA A 558 -5.37 -31.58 6.86
N MET A 559 -5.03 -32.84 6.59
CA MET A 559 -3.97 -33.59 7.27
C MET A 559 -2.81 -34.06 6.38
N ASP A 560 -2.69 -33.62 5.12
CA ASP A 560 -1.51 -33.98 4.31
C ASP A 560 -0.36 -32.98 4.43
N ILE A 561 0.50 -33.29 5.40
CA ILE A 561 1.97 -33.21 5.36
C ILE A 561 2.51 -31.85 4.89
N THR A 562 2.53 -30.89 5.81
CA THR A 562 3.62 -29.90 5.76
C THR A 562 4.93 -30.69 5.92
N ALA A 563 5.93 -30.43 5.07
CA ALA A 563 7.26 -31.07 5.12
C ALA A 563 7.90 -31.06 6.53
N ASN A 564 7.39 -30.21 7.43
CA ASN A 564 7.78 -30.16 8.83
C ASN A 564 7.42 -31.40 9.65
N THR A 565 6.42 -32.22 9.32
CA THR A 565 6.03 -33.35 10.21
C THR A 565 6.81 -34.64 9.98
N VAL A 566 7.44 -34.78 8.80
CA VAL A 566 8.41 -35.86 8.53
C VAL A 566 9.75 -35.47 9.14
N ASP A 567 10.19 -34.23 8.92
CA ASP A 567 11.42 -33.69 9.52
C ASP A 567 11.30 -33.61 11.05
N GLU A 568 10.17 -33.22 11.65
CA GLU A 568 10.03 -33.20 13.12
C GLU A 568 10.18 -34.57 13.76
N LYS A 569 9.68 -35.64 13.11
CA LYS A 569 9.81 -37.01 13.65
C LYS A 569 11.22 -37.56 13.47
N ASP A 570 11.83 -37.31 12.32
CA ASP A 570 13.22 -37.73 12.07
C ASP A 570 14.21 -36.89 12.90
N ASP A 571 13.96 -35.59 13.07
CA ASP A 571 14.68 -34.69 13.97
C ASP A 571 14.48 -35.10 15.43
N GLU A 572 13.25 -35.38 15.90
CA GLU A 572 13.03 -35.89 17.26
C GLU A 572 13.76 -37.22 17.47
N ALA A 573 13.73 -38.14 16.49
CA ALA A 573 14.44 -39.40 16.56
C ALA A 573 15.97 -39.24 16.52
N GLU A 574 16.49 -38.22 15.83
CA GLU A 574 17.90 -37.84 15.81
C GLU A 574 18.31 -37.17 17.13
N TRP A 575 17.52 -36.23 17.64
CA TRP A 575 17.72 -35.57 18.94
C TRP A 575 17.64 -36.56 20.11
N GLU A 576 16.76 -37.55 20.06
CA GLU A 576 16.73 -38.66 21.01
C GLU A 576 18.00 -39.53 20.93
N ARG A 577 18.47 -39.84 19.72
CA ARG A 577 19.72 -40.58 19.51
C ARG A 577 20.93 -39.82 20.05
N ILE A 578 20.95 -38.49 19.96
CA ILE A 578 22.00 -37.63 20.52
C ILE A 578 21.88 -37.49 22.06
N ARG A 579 20.65 -37.49 22.60
CA ARG A 579 20.40 -37.40 24.06
C ARG A 579 20.71 -38.69 24.83
N ARG A 580 20.50 -39.88 24.26
CA ARG A 580 20.75 -41.15 24.97
C ARG A 580 22.21 -41.33 25.45
N PRO A 581 23.26 -41.08 24.64
CA PRO A 581 24.64 -41.20 25.10
C PRO A 581 25.04 -40.14 26.13
N SER A 582 24.49 -38.92 26.02
CA SER A 582 24.79 -37.81 26.94
C SER A 582 24.10 -37.98 28.30
N GLN A 583 22.87 -38.48 28.33
CA GLN A 583 22.17 -38.86 29.55
C GLN A 583 22.81 -40.09 30.23
N MET A 584 23.22 -41.12 29.47
CA MET A 584 23.95 -42.26 30.04
C MET A 584 25.33 -41.88 30.60
N LYS A 585 26.06 -40.94 29.96
CA LYS A 585 27.30 -40.38 30.53
C LYS A 585 27.03 -39.60 31.82
N GLY A 586 25.94 -38.82 31.87
CA GLY A 586 25.51 -38.12 33.08
C GLY A 586 25.18 -39.07 34.24
N LEU A 587 24.44 -40.14 33.94
CA LEU A 587 24.04 -41.17 34.91
C LEU A 587 25.25 -41.96 35.44
N ARG A 588 26.16 -42.42 34.56
CA ARG A 588 27.41 -43.09 34.99
C ARG A 588 28.28 -42.18 35.85
N LYS A 589 28.39 -40.89 35.49
CA LYS A 589 29.15 -39.92 36.28
C LYS A 589 28.49 -39.67 37.65
N SER A 590 27.16 -39.66 37.73
CA SER A 590 26.45 -39.56 39.02
C SER A 590 26.52 -40.83 39.87
N GLU A 591 26.59 -42.02 39.25
CA GLU A 591 26.82 -43.29 39.97
C GLU A 591 28.26 -43.42 40.47
N GLU A 592 29.26 -43.01 39.68
CA GLU A 592 30.67 -42.93 40.11
C GLU A 592 30.84 -41.92 41.27
N ILE A 593 30.17 -40.77 41.20
CA ILE A 593 30.18 -39.78 42.29
C ILE A 593 29.53 -40.38 43.55
N ARG A 594 28.37 -41.06 43.43
CA ARG A 594 27.70 -41.72 44.57
C ARG A 594 28.55 -42.82 45.20
N GLN A 595 29.17 -43.68 44.40
CA GLN A 595 30.07 -44.72 44.89
C GLN A 595 31.34 -44.15 45.54
N SER A 596 31.83 -42.99 45.11
CA SER A 596 32.97 -42.33 45.76
C SER A 596 32.61 -41.70 47.11
N THR A 597 31.38 -41.18 47.27
CA THR A 597 30.91 -40.60 48.54
C THR A 597 30.56 -41.65 49.60
N ASP A 598 30.13 -42.85 49.22
CA ASP A 598 29.78 -43.91 50.17
C ASP A 598 31.00 -44.63 50.78
N VAL A 599 32.22 -44.36 50.29
CA VAL A 599 33.48 -44.93 50.82
C VAL A 599 34.14 -44.02 51.87
N GLU A 600 33.77 -42.73 51.97
CA GLU A 600 34.42 -41.77 52.88
C GLU A 600 33.64 -41.44 54.17
N SER A 601 32.48 -42.06 54.42
CA SER A 601 31.70 -41.80 55.65
C SER A 601 31.35 -43.06 56.46
N SER A 602 32.35 -43.65 57.14
CA SER A 602 32.19 -44.25 58.48
C SER A 602 33.55 -44.64 59.06
N PRO A 603 33.92 -44.12 60.24
CA PRO A 603 34.09 -45.06 61.33
C PRO A 603 33.33 -44.68 62.60
N ALA A 604 32.76 -45.72 63.21
CA ALA A 604 32.55 -45.93 64.63
C ALA A 604 31.41 -45.16 65.33
N ALA A 605 30.22 -45.78 65.32
CA ALA A 605 29.37 -45.82 66.50
C ALA A 605 29.73 -47.07 67.33
N LYS A 606 30.07 -46.88 68.61
CA LYS A 606 30.00 -47.93 69.64
C LYS A 606 29.33 -47.36 70.88
N ASN A 607 28.33 -48.11 71.33
CA ASN A 607 27.74 -48.18 72.68
C ASN A 607 26.61 -47.18 73.02
N MET A 608 25.43 -47.76 73.29
CA MET A 608 24.81 -47.92 74.64
C MET A 608 23.30 -47.61 74.60
N THR A 609 22.45 -48.62 74.38
CA THR A 609 21.53 -49.28 75.35
C THR A 609 20.31 -48.45 75.82
N THR A 610 19.12 -48.98 75.53
CA THR A 610 17.89 -49.07 76.37
C THR A 610 17.30 -47.79 77.01
N THR A 611 16.01 -47.48 76.82
CA THR A 611 14.86 -48.11 77.51
C THR A 611 13.55 -47.46 77.01
N LEU A 612 12.48 -48.26 76.77
CA LEU A 612 11.14 -48.23 77.41
C LEU A 612 10.33 -46.94 77.18
N LYS A 613 9.01 -46.90 76.94
CA LYS A 613 7.89 -47.84 76.77
C LYS A 613 6.66 -46.94 76.47
N ASP A 614 5.69 -47.50 75.77
CA ASP A 614 4.24 -47.25 75.87
C ASP A 614 3.71 -45.80 75.81
N GLU A 615 3.18 -45.39 74.65
CA GLU A 615 1.73 -45.32 74.33
C GLU A 615 1.51 -45.13 72.81
#